data_AF-A0A658NJ56-F1
#
_entry.id   AF-A0A658NJ56-F1
#
_cell.length_a   1.000
_cell.length_b   1.000
_cell.length_c   1.000
_cell.angle_alpha   90.00
_cell.angle_beta   90.00
_cell.angle_gamma   90.00
#
_symmetry.space_group_name_H-M   'P 1'
#
loop_
_entity.id
_entity.type
_entity.pdbx_description
1 polymer ?
#
loop_
_entity_poly.entity_id
_entity_poly.type
_entity_poly.pdbx_seq_one_letter_code
_entity_poly.pdbx_strand_id
1 'polypeptide(L)'
;LMLLAVWLVLTRTRIGLVIQAALKHPQMVEALGHNVPRVFMLVFGGGGALAGLAGVIGGNTYITEPAMAASVGSIIFVVVVVGG
;
A
#
# COMPACT_ATOMS: atom_id res chain seq x y z
N LEU A 1 5.70 5.46 15.57
CA LEU A 1 6.50 6.30 14.64
C LEU A 1 6.11 6.13 13.18
N MET A 2 6.16 4.92 12.58
CA MET A 2 5.76 4.69 11.18
C MET A 2 4.32 5.13 10.85
N LEU A 3 3.35 4.81 11.71
CA LEU A 3 1.95 5.17 11.51
C LEU A 3 1.74 6.70 11.48
N LEU A 4 2.49 7.44 12.30
CA LEU A 4 2.48 8.91 12.31
C LEU A 4 3.16 9.51 11.07
N ALA A 5 4.25 8.90 10.59
CA ALA A 5 4.93 9.34 9.37
C ALA A 5 4.04 9.15 8.14
N VAL A 6 3.39 7.99 8.01
CA VAL A 6 2.43 7.70 6.93
C VAL A 6 1.22 8.63 7.03
N TRP A 7 0.66 8.81 8.22
CA TRP A 7 -0.46 9.73 8.44
C TRP A 7 -0.10 11.17 8.07
N LEU A 8 1.06 11.67 8.46
CA LEU A 8 1.49 13.04 8.15
C LEU A 8 1.75 13.20 6.64
N VAL A 9 2.33 12.20 5.98
CA VAL A 9 2.49 12.22 4.52
C VAL A 9 1.12 12.24 3.82
N LEU A 10 0.18 11.39 4.22
CA LEU A 10 -1.16 11.32 3.62
C LEU A 10 -2.07 12.50 3.97
N THR A 11 -1.91 13.15 5.12
CA THR A 11 -2.83 14.21 5.57
C THR A 11 -2.29 15.61 5.28
N ARG A 12 -0.96 15.79 5.17
CA ARG A 12 -0.31 17.09 5.00
C ARG A 12 0.25 17.34 3.59
N THR A 13 0.43 16.31 2.75
CA THR A 13 0.94 16.52 1.38
C THR A 13 -0.20 16.69 0.36
N ARG A 14 0.05 17.51 -0.67
CA ARG A 14 -0.90 17.71 -1.80
C ARG A 14 -1.30 16.40 -2.46
N ILE A 15 -0.39 15.42 -2.48
CA ILE A 15 -0.61 14.09 -3.02
C ILE A 15 -1.73 13.38 -2.25
N GLY A 16 -1.72 13.47 -0.91
CA GLY A 16 -2.75 12.92 -0.02
C GLY A 16 -4.17 13.43 -0.30
N LEU A 17 -4.32 14.74 -0.46
CA LEU A 17 -5.59 15.37 -0.80
C LEU A 17 -6.06 14.97 -2.21
N VAL A 18 -5.14 14.90 -3.17
CA VAL A 18 -5.45 14.47 -4.55
C VAL A 18 -5.86 13.00 -4.57
N ILE A 19 -5.28 12.12 -3.77
CA ILE A 19 -5.69 10.70 -3.66
C ILE A 19 -7.10 10.61 -3.09
N GLN A 20 -7.40 11.31 -1.99
CA GLN A 20 -8.75 11.29 -1.41
C GLN A 20 -9.80 11.86 -2.38
N ALA A 21 -9.46 12.93 -3.10
CA ALA A 21 -10.32 13.50 -4.12
C ALA A 21 -10.51 12.53 -5.30
N ALA A 22 -9.44 11.84 -5.74
CA ALA A 22 -9.49 10.86 -6.82
C ALA A 22 -10.32 9.62 -6.46
N LEU A 23 -10.31 9.20 -5.19
CA LEU A 23 -11.14 8.09 -4.70
C LEU A 23 -12.64 8.44 -4.63
N LYS A 24 -12.98 9.70 -4.34
CA LYS A 24 -14.38 10.15 -4.27
C LYS A 24 -14.95 10.56 -5.63
N HIS A 25 -14.17 11.29 -6.43
CA HIS A 25 -14.59 11.88 -7.70
C HIS A 25 -13.46 11.85 -8.75
N PRO A 26 -13.11 10.68 -9.31
CA PRO A 26 -11.98 10.53 -10.23
C PRO A 26 -12.10 11.40 -11.48
N GLN A 27 -13.30 11.49 -12.07
CA GLN A 27 -13.58 12.30 -13.26
C GLN A 27 -13.36 13.80 -13.02
N MET A 28 -13.64 14.29 -11.80
CA MET A 28 -13.47 15.70 -11.46
C MET A 28 -11.98 16.05 -11.29
N VAL A 29 -11.17 15.12 -10.80
CA VAL A 29 -9.72 15.28 -10.67
C VAL A 29 -9.03 15.23 -12.03
N GLU A 30 -9.48 14.35 -12.93
CA GLU A 30 -9.00 14.30 -14.32
C GLU A 30 -9.36 15.58 -15.10
N ALA A 31 -10.58 16.11 -14.91
CA ALA A 31 -11.00 17.39 -15.50
C ALA A 31 -10.17 18.59 -15.00
N LEU A 32 -9.59 18.51 -13.80
CA LEU A 32 -8.66 19.49 -13.25
C LEU A 32 -7.22 19.33 -13.81
N GLY A 33 -7.03 18.46 -14.80
CA GLY A 33 -5.75 18.19 -15.45
C GLY A 33 -4.81 17.26 -14.66
N HIS A 34 -5.29 16.64 -13.57
CA HIS A 34 -4.48 15.71 -12.79
C HIS A 34 -4.63 14.29 -13.33
N ASN A 35 -3.51 13.68 -13.70
CA ASN A 35 -3.48 12.28 -14.12
C ASN A 35 -3.68 11.34 -12.93
N VAL A 36 -4.94 11.00 -12.65
CA VAL A 36 -5.35 10.06 -11.59
C VAL A 36 -4.58 8.73 -11.66
N PRO A 37 -4.39 8.09 -12.83
CA PRO A 37 -3.65 6.82 -12.91
C PRO A 37 -2.21 6.94 -12.43
N ARG A 38 -1.56 8.08 -12.71
CA ARG A 38 -0.14 8.32 -12.36
C ARG A 38 0.03 8.58 -10.86
N VAL A 39 -0.91 9.29 -10.24
CA VAL A 39 -0.95 9.51 -8.78
C VAL A 39 -1.19 8.17 -8.06
N PHE A 40 -2.13 7.37 -8.55
CA PHE A 40 -2.43 6.06 -7.97
C PHE A 40 -1.22 5.12 -8.07
N MET A 41 -0.55 5.09 -9.23
CA MET A 41 0.65 4.29 -9.44
C MET A 41 1.81 4.71 -8.51
N LEU A 42 2.02 6.00 -8.27
CA LEU A 42 3.07 6.46 -7.34
C LEU A 42 2.80 6.01 -5.90
N VAL A 43 1.54 6.02 -5.49
CA VAL A 43 1.13 5.63 -4.13
C VAL A 43 1.19 4.13 -3.96
N PHE A 44 0.66 3.38 -4.94
CA PHE A 44 0.72 1.93 -4.94
C PHE A 44 2.17 1.43 -5.05
N GLY A 45 2.99 2.06 -5.90
CA GLY A 45 4.42 1.78 -6.01
C GLY A 45 5.17 2.09 -4.71
N GLY A 46 4.87 3.22 -4.05
CA GLY A 46 5.44 3.56 -2.75
C GLY A 46 5.05 2.56 -1.64
N GLY A 47 3.77 2.18 -1.58
CA GLY A 47 3.27 1.17 -0.64
C GLY A 47 3.88 -0.21 -0.91
N GLY A 48 3.96 -0.63 -2.17
CA GLY A 48 4.56 -1.89 -2.59
C GLY A 48 6.06 -1.95 -2.31
N ALA A 49 6.79 -0.85 -2.49
CA ALA A 49 8.21 -0.77 -2.14
C ALA A 49 8.43 -0.93 -0.62
N LEU A 50 7.60 -0.28 0.20
CA LEU A 50 7.65 -0.43 1.65
C LEU A 50 7.26 -1.84 2.10
N ALA A 51 6.23 -2.44 1.49
CA ALA A 51 5.82 -3.81 1.76
C ALA A 51 6.92 -4.82 1.38
N GLY A 52 7.60 -4.61 0.24
CA GLY A 52 8.74 -5.41 -0.18
C GLY A 52 9.91 -5.32 0.79
N LEU A 53 10.27 -4.11 1.23
CA LEU A 53 11.31 -3.90 2.25
C LEU A 53 10.94 -4.58 3.59
N ALA A 54 9.70 -4.43 4.03
CA ALA A 54 9.21 -5.11 5.23
C ALA A 54 9.27 -6.64 5.09
N GLY A 55 8.94 -7.17 3.90
CA GLY A 55 9.03 -8.59 3.57
C GLY A 55 10.45 -9.14 3.62
N VAL A 56 11.43 -8.41 3.07
CA VAL A 56 12.86 -8.82 3.12
C VAL A 56 13.38 -8.85 4.55
N ILE A 57 13.05 -7.83 5.35
CA ILE A 57 13.46 -7.75 6.76
C ILE A 57 12.77 -8.84 7.59
N GLY A 58 11.47 -9.02 7.40
CA GLY A 58 10.67 -10.01 8.13
C GLY A 58 11.04 -11.45 7.74
N GLY A 59 11.26 -11.71 6.45
CA GLY A 59 11.60 -13.03 5.93
C GLY A 59 12.90 -13.59 6.51
N ASN A 60 13.88 -12.74 6.81
CA ASN A 60 15.12 -13.16 7.48
C ASN A 60 14.91 -13.53 8.97
N THR A 61 13.84 -13.05 9.59
CA THR A 61 13.55 -13.31 11.01
C THR A 61 12.80 -14.64 11.22
N TYR A 62 12.10 -15.12 10.18
CA TYR A 62 11.35 -16.37 10.22
C TYR A 62 12.20 -17.55 9.74
N ILE A 63 12.44 -18.51 10.63
CA ILE A 63 13.11 -19.77 10.30
C ILE A 63 12.21 -20.56 9.36
N THR A 64 12.72 -20.93 8.18
CA THR A 64 11.95 -21.66 7.18
C THR A 64 11.85 -23.12 7.59
N GLU A 65 10.68 -23.51 8.08
CA GLU A 65 10.40 -24.88 8.51
C GLU A 65 9.17 -25.41 7.75
N PRO A 66 9.11 -26.70 7.36
CA PRO A 66 8.07 -27.21 6.47
C PRO A 66 6.63 -27.00 6.96
N ALA A 67 6.44 -26.88 8.28
CA ALA A 67 5.13 -26.65 8.91
C ALA A 67 4.63 -25.19 8.82
N MET A 68 5.47 -24.22 8.42
CA MET A 68 5.11 -22.80 8.30
C MET A 68 3.98 -22.54 7.30
N ALA A 69 3.86 -23.39 6.28
CA ALA A 69 2.77 -23.28 5.31
C ALA A 69 1.39 -23.49 5.96
N ALA A 70 1.30 -24.31 7.02
CA ALA A 70 0.04 -24.59 7.71
C ALA A 70 -0.39 -23.43 8.62
N SER A 71 0.56 -22.70 9.22
CA SER A 71 0.27 -21.58 10.14
C SER A 71 0.09 -20.24 9.40
N VAL A 72 0.89 -19.98 8.36
CA VAL A 72 0.90 -18.68 7.65
C VAL A 72 0.09 -18.73 6.36
N GLY A 73 -0.14 -19.91 5.79
CA GLY A 73 -0.81 -20.07 4.49
C GLY A 73 -2.23 -19.50 4.44
N SER A 74 -3.03 -19.71 5.49
CA SER A 74 -4.41 -19.18 5.54
C SER A 74 -4.43 -17.65 5.59
N ILE A 75 -3.53 -17.05 6.38
CA ILE A 75 -3.42 -15.59 6.52
C ILE A 75 -2.99 -14.96 5.20
N ILE A 76 -1.98 -15.52 4.53
CA ILE A 76 -1.52 -15.01 3.22
C ILE A 76 -2.64 -15.12 2.18
N PHE A 77 -3.37 -16.24 2.17
CA PHE A 77 -4.46 -16.45 1.21
C PHE A 77 -5.57 -15.41 1.37
N VAL A 78 -6.02 -15.15 2.60
CA VAL A 78 -7.03 -14.12 2.88
C VAL A 78 -6.54 -12.74 2.44
N VAL A 79 -5.29 -12.39 2.76
CA VAL A 79 -4.73 -11.08 2.40
C VAL A 79 -4.63 -10.91 0.88
N VAL A 80 -4.19 -11.92 0.14
CA VAL A 80 -4.06 -11.82 -1.34
C VAL A 80 -5.43 -11.80 -2.03
N VAL A 81 -6.37 -12.63 -1.59
CA VAL A 81 -7.69 -12.74 -2.21
C VAL A 81 -8.59 -11.55 -1.90
N VAL A 82 -8.57 -11.06 -0.66
CA VAL A 82 -9.40 -9.92 -0.22
C VAL A 82 -8.71 -8.59 -0.53
N GLY A 83 -7.38 -8.56 -0.44
CA GLY A 83 -6.59 -7.34 -0.57
C GLY A 83 -6.55 -6.76 -1.98
N GLY A 84 -6.42 -7.61 -3.02
CA GLY A 84 -6.40 -7.22 -4.43
C GLY A 84 -5.32 -6.21 -4.79
#